data_AF-A0A843LR77-F1
#
_entry.id   AF-A0A843LR77-F1
#
_cell.length_a   1.000
_cell.length_b   1.000
_cell.length_c   1.000
_cell.angle_alpha   90.00
_cell.angle_beta   90.00
_cell.angle_gamma   90.00
#
_symmetry.space_group_name_H-M   'P 1'
#
loop_
_entity.id
_entity.type
_entity.pdbx_description
1 polymer ?
#
loop_
_entity_poly.entity_id
_entity_poly.type
_entity_poly.pdbx_seq_one_letter_code
_entity_poly.pdbx_strand_id
1 'polypeptide(L)'
;MSDKKYDGMGILLLDGIDSFEYDKDKGSTWVCEVNGVILDDYGNPDTDGLNVKILSPDDTLAFYYGNKPISAENALASVIFGKGENEVDLEAQKSEISSPNSVSNEELSSVSGEIPEGNSWTLILKGAITETMNQSYFEEGASCHKGNWTDESGNEYTGIPLWRLVGWVDDEDSHSSEGFNEDLYTAGYTITVKAGDGYEKEFSTQEIGTSDDVLIANEMNGEPLPQDGEKPSYPLKLVGSSINGGNSVGNIAEIVLSEFSSLEQLDPSVSSGSTESKDSEIPSIHIVVFGDDGKTIINETTVNYRMMEESFPVIGDGETEYKYESITNNPDDIWGADQNFAGGFKIKSVVKGTLVRDLVDLVGGMEPGTSIKLIASDGYETKLGYSSVYPNPDAILKAGEPFVAWYKGGKTIPDFKEGYQLFFTGGDDNVFSNWDMHETMESNLWHYYWEAGVQYPSAAGLATKYIDEIHVYTAPESEWELFLDGSSIGGVITNISSGYYDSALVCQFGSNHSGTYKDSQGTSWEGMPLWFLCGFVDDADQHSNNAFNESLANSGYKIIVTGENGTTLTIDSGDAKRNDGYILASIKDDIIIQADDPSWPLVLTGSAVSEPVLKVNKIQLKPFE
;
A
#
# COMPACT_ATOMS: atom_id res chain seq x y z
N MET A 1 -15.97 8.81 -9.87
CA MET A 1 -16.52 10.14 -9.47
C MET A 1 -16.75 11.01 -10.70
N SER A 2 -17.60 12.04 -10.60
CA SER A 2 -18.02 12.90 -11.72
C SER A 2 -18.20 14.36 -11.29
N ASP A 3 -17.73 15.28 -12.14
CA ASP A 3 -17.66 16.73 -11.93
C ASP A 3 -18.88 17.50 -12.50
N LYS A 4 -19.82 16.79 -13.12
CA LYS A 4 -20.99 17.31 -13.85
C LYS A 4 -21.89 18.28 -13.08
N LYS A 5 -21.75 18.35 -11.76
CA LYS A 5 -22.45 19.26 -10.84
C LYS A 5 -21.52 20.20 -10.07
N TYR A 6 -20.21 20.10 -10.26
CA TYR A 6 -19.20 20.84 -9.54
C TYR A 6 -19.24 22.34 -9.86
N ASP A 7 -19.10 22.73 -11.14
CA ASP A 7 -19.12 24.14 -11.58
C ASP A 7 -20.40 24.91 -11.19
N GLY A 8 -21.54 24.21 -11.08
CA GLY A 8 -22.84 24.84 -10.83
C GLY A 8 -23.31 24.77 -9.38
N MET A 9 -22.86 23.77 -8.61
CA MET A 9 -23.41 23.44 -7.29
C MET A 9 -22.33 23.06 -6.25
N GLY A 10 -21.06 22.98 -6.65
CA GLY A 10 -19.96 22.50 -5.81
C GLY A 10 -20.03 21.01 -5.48
N ILE A 11 -20.86 20.22 -6.17
CA ILE A 11 -21.11 18.81 -5.82
C ILE A 11 -20.41 17.85 -6.78
N LEU A 12 -19.66 16.90 -6.21
CA LEU A 12 -19.15 15.71 -6.88
C LEU A 12 -20.17 14.57 -6.77
N LEU A 13 -20.34 13.81 -7.85
CA LEU A 13 -21.25 12.65 -7.90
C LEU A 13 -20.48 11.33 -7.98
N LEU A 14 -21.02 10.30 -7.32
CA LEU A 14 -20.50 8.94 -7.40
C LEU A 14 -21.07 8.23 -8.63
N ASP A 15 -20.34 8.33 -9.74
CA ASP A 15 -20.71 7.70 -11.02
C ASP A 15 -20.28 6.22 -11.13
N GLY A 16 -19.60 5.65 -10.12
CA GLY A 16 -19.25 4.21 -10.11
C GLY A 16 -18.26 3.82 -9.00
N ILE A 17 -18.34 2.56 -8.57
CA ILE A 17 -17.32 1.83 -7.80
C ILE A 17 -17.25 0.44 -8.44
N ASP A 18 -16.06 0.03 -8.90
CA ASP A 18 -15.87 -1.26 -9.60
C ASP A 18 -16.91 -1.41 -10.74
N SER A 19 -17.41 -2.62 -10.99
CA SER A 19 -18.46 -2.93 -11.98
C SER A 19 -19.82 -2.25 -11.76
N PHE A 20 -20.02 -1.54 -10.65
CA PHE A 20 -21.28 -0.86 -10.31
C PHE A 20 -21.31 0.60 -10.80
N GLU A 21 -21.29 0.78 -12.12
CA GLU A 21 -21.35 2.10 -12.78
C GLU A 21 -22.75 2.73 -12.82
N TYR A 22 -22.80 4.07 -12.82
CA TYR A 22 -24.02 4.83 -13.10
C TYR A 22 -24.52 4.58 -14.54
N ASP A 23 -25.66 3.92 -14.67
CA ASP A 23 -26.32 3.66 -15.94
C ASP A 23 -27.69 4.34 -16.00
N LYS A 24 -27.74 5.44 -16.74
CA LYS A 24 -28.96 6.23 -16.93
C LYS A 24 -30.07 5.47 -17.68
N ASP A 25 -29.73 4.56 -18.58
CA ASP A 25 -30.71 3.85 -19.42
C ASP A 25 -31.27 2.61 -18.71
N LYS A 26 -30.49 1.98 -17.82
CA LYS A 26 -30.97 0.97 -16.87
C LYS A 26 -31.66 1.58 -15.63
N GLY A 27 -31.36 2.83 -15.31
CA GLY A 27 -31.87 3.55 -14.13
C GLY A 27 -31.07 3.29 -12.85
N SER A 28 -29.88 2.72 -12.99
CA SER A 28 -28.99 2.30 -11.90
C SER A 28 -28.04 3.44 -11.50
N THR A 29 -27.91 3.68 -10.21
CA THR A 29 -27.20 4.86 -9.67
C THR A 29 -26.77 4.62 -8.23
N TRP A 30 -25.81 5.40 -7.77
CA TRP A 30 -25.50 5.51 -6.35
C TRP A 30 -26.37 6.56 -5.65
N VAL A 31 -26.64 6.33 -4.37
CA VAL A 31 -27.09 7.34 -3.39
C VAL A 31 -26.21 7.25 -2.14
N CYS A 32 -26.08 8.37 -1.44
CA CYS A 32 -25.42 8.47 -0.14
C CYS A 32 -26.48 8.53 0.97
N GLU A 33 -26.20 7.96 2.13
CA GLU A 33 -27.02 8.01 3.34
C GLU A 33 -26.13 8.39 4.52
N VAL A 34 -26.60 9.34 5.34
CA VAL A 34 -25.92 9.74 6.58
C VAL A 34 -26.90 9.63 7.74
N ASN A 35 -26.57 8.84 8.76
CA ASN A 35 -27.42 8.57 9.93
C ASN A 35 -28.84 8.10 9.57
N GLY A 36 -28.97 7.24 8.55
CA GLY A 36 -30.26 6.77 8.04
C GLY A 36 -31.05 7.80 7.22
N VAL A 37 -30.43 8.91 6.82
CA VAL A 37 -31.03 9.94 5.96
C VAL A 37 -30.37 9.93 4.58
N ILE A 38 -31.12 9.49 3.56
CA ILE A 38 -30.65 9.44 2.18
C ILE A 38 -30.53 10.86 1.60
N LEU A 39 -29.33 11.18 1.13
CA LEU A 39 -28.92 12.43 0.50
C LEU A 39 -29.12 12.33 -1.03
N ASP A 40 -30.36 12.53 -1.50
CA ASP A 40 -30.73 12.40 -2.92
C ASP A 40 -31.16 13.72 -3.62
N ASP A 41 -31.19 14.85 -2.91
CA ASP A 41 -31.58 16.15 -3.49
C ASP A 41 -30.37 16.92 -4.04
N TYR A 42 -29.89 16.52 -5.21
CA TYR A 42 -28.94 17.28 -6.03
C TYR A 42 -29.60 18.40 -6.87
N GLY A 43 -30.83 18.79 -6.51
CA GLY A 43 -31.64 19.78 -7.21
C GLY A 43 -31.55 21.17 -6.60
N ASN A 44 -31.66 21.27 -5.27
CA ASN A 44 -31.46 22.52 -4.50
C ASN A 44 -30.97 22.28 -3.06
N PRO A 45 -29.82 21.61 -2.83
CA PRO A 45 -29.30 21.33 -1.49
C PRO A 45 -28.56 22.52 -0.88
N ASP A 46 -28.90 22.87 0.36
CA ASP A 46 -28.07 23.74 1.21
C ASP A 46 -27.05 22.93 2.06
N THR A 47 -27.29 21.63 2.30
CA THR A 47 -26.44 20.76 3.16
C THR A 47 -26.24 19.32 2.70
N ASP A 48 -26.95 18.86 1.66
CA ASP A 48 -27.21 17.43 1.45
C ASP A 48 -26.59 16.87 0.14
N GLY A 49 -25.45 17.42 -0.27
CA GLY A 49 -24.58 16.86 -1.30
C GLY A 49 -23.42 16.07 -0.69
N LEU A 50 -22.90 15.06 -1.41
CA LEU A 50 -21.86 14.14 -0.95
C LEU A 50 -20.65 14.83 -0.28
N ASN A 51 -20.16 15.91 -0.89
CA ASN A 51 -19.01 16.70 -0.43
C ASN A 51 -19.44 18.09 0.12
N VAL A 52 -20.73 18.25 0.46
CA VAL A 52 -21.31 19.46 1.06
C VAL A 52 -21.81 19.16 2.48
N LYS A 53 -22.16 17.91 2.77
CA LYS A 53 -22.47 17.44 4.13
C LYS A 53 -21.19 17.34 4.95
N ILE A 54 -21.07 18.19 5.97
CA ILE A 54 -20.02 18.03 7.00
C ILE A 54 -20.42 16.87 7.91
N LEU A 55 -19.56 15.86 8.01
CA LEU A 55 -19.72 14.70 8.88
C LEU A 55 -19.11 14.96 10.26
N SER A 56 -19.68 14.32 11.28
CA SER A 56 -19.16 14.22 12.65
C SER A 56 -18.56 12.83 12.89
N PRO A 57 -17.63 12.64 13.85
CA PRO A 57 -17.00 11.33 14.11
C PRO A 57 -17.92 10.20 14.56
N ASP A 58 -19.16 10.52 14.97
CA ASP A 58 -20.19 9.55 15.35
C ASP A 58 -21.29 9.40 14.27
N ASP A 59 -21.13 10.02 13.09
CA ASP A 59 -22.04 9.83 11.97
C ASP A 59 -21.79 8.48 11.28
N THR A 60 -22.85 7.73 10.99
CA THR A 60 -22.79 6.58 10.08
C THR A 60 -23.02 7.03 8.65
N LEU A 61 -22.14 6.61 7.74
CA LEU A 61 -22.18 6.94 6.32
C LEU A 61 -22.34 5.66 5.52
N ALA A 62 -23.32 5.59 4.63
CA ALA A 62 -23.50 4.47 3.73
C ALA A 62 -23.71 4.95 2.29
N PHE A 63 -23.25 4.16 1.34
CA PHE A 63 -23.51 4.31 -0.09
C PHE A 63 -24.29 3.10 -0.56
N TYR A 64 -25.34 3.33 -1.33
CA TYR A 64 -26.16 2.26 -1.89
C TYR A 64 -26.26 2.41 -3.41
N TYR A 65 -25.97 1.33 -4.13
CA TYR A 65 -26.15 1.23 -5.56
C TYR A 65 -27.44 0.50 -5.88
N GLY A 66 -28.20 0.95 -6.87
CA GLY A 66 -29.39 0.25 -7.33
C GLY A 66 -30.28 1.08 -8.24
N ASN A 67 -31.50 0.58 -8.47
CA ASN A 67 -32.52 1.29 -9.23
C ASN A 67 -33.41 2.11 -8.29
N LYS A 68 -33.62 3.39 -8.58
CA LYS A 68 -34.41 4.28 -7.71
C LYS A 68 -35.87 3.84 -7.55
N PRO A 69 -36.47 3.97 -6.34
CA PRO A 69 -35.88 4.48 -5.10
C PRO A 69 -34.98 3.42 -4.43
N ILE A 70 -33.80 3.85 -3.95
CA ILE A 70 -32.81 2.99 -3.31
C ILE A 70 -32.91 3.16 -1.78
N SER A 71 -32.70 2.09 -1.03
CA SER A 71 -32.51 2.04 0.43
C SER A 71 -31.62 0.85 0.79
N ALA A 72 -31.20 0.74 2.06
CA ALA A 72 -30.50 -0.43 2.58
C ALA A 72 -31.20 -1.77 2.29
N GLU A 73 -32.54 -1.78 2.19
CA GLU A 73 -33.34 -2.99 1.98
C GLU A 73 -33.40 -3.46 0.51
N ASN A 74 -33.05 -2.61 -0.46
CA ASN A 74 -33.20 -2.91 -1.89
C ASN A 74 -31.98 -2.53 -2.75
N ALA A 75 -30.89 -2.11 -2.12
CA ALA A 75 -29.61 -1.90 -2.78
C ALA A 75 -29.11 -3.21 -3.42
N LEU A 76 -28.52 -3.09 -4.61
CA LEU A 76 -27.82 -4.17 -5.31
C LEU A 76 -26.37 -4.31 -4.84
N ALA A 77 -25.78 -3.22 -4.32
CA ALA A 77 -24.50 -3.21 -3.62
C ALA A 77 -24.48 -2.07 -2.60
N SER A 78 -23.65 -2.18 -1.56
CA SER A 78 -23.49 -1.14 -0.54
C SER A 78 -22.04 -1.02 -0.06
N VAL A 79 -21.67 0.19 0.37
CA VAL A 79 -20.41 0.47 1.07
C VAL A 79 -20.75 1.25 2.34
N ILE A 80 -20.32 0.76 3.51
CA ILE A 80 -20.75 1.30 4.81
C ILE A 80 -19.53 1.69 5.64
N PHE A 81 -19.58 2.89 6.22
CA PHE A 81 -18.53 3.52 7.03
C PHE A 81 -19.11 3.98 8.37
N GLY A 82 -18.44 3.66 9.47
CA GLY A 82 -18.80 4.09 10.82
C GLY A 82 -18.06 3.29 11.90
N LYS A 83 -18.15 3.72 13.16
CA LYS A 83 -17.70 2.88 14.29
C LYS A 83 -18.55 1.62 14.32
N GLY A 84 -17.94 0.46 14.07
CA GLY A 84 -18.65 -0.80 14.17
C GLY A 84 -19.01 -1.13 15.61
N GLU A 85 -20.28 -1.48 15.87
CA GLU A 85 -20.69 -2.25 17.06
C GLU A 85 -20.24 -3.74 16.95
N ASN A 86 -19.09 -4.00 16.29
CA ASN A 86 -18.53 -5.32 16.02
C ASN A 86 -17.20 -5.57 16.76
N GLU A 87 -16.78 -4.69 17.67
CA GLU A 87 -15.95 -5.11 18.82
C GLU A 87 -16.87 -5.58 19.95
N VAL A 88 -17.14 -6.89 20.01
CA VAL A 88 -17.83 -7.51 21.14
C VAL A 88 -16.82 -8.32 21.97
N ASP A 89 -16.57 -7.83 23.19
CA ASP A 89 -15.79 -8.50 24.24
C ASP A 89 -16.32 -9.92 24.51
N LEU A 90 -15.50 -10.91 24.16
CA LEU A 90 -15.89 -12.33 24.02
C LEU A 90 -15.82 -13.17 25.31
N GLU A 91 -15.48 -12.60 26.47
CA GLU A 91 -15.41 -13.35 27.74
C GLU A 91 -16.47 -12.99 28.81
N ALA A 92 -17.26 -11.92 28.65
CA ALA A 92 -18.02 -11.35 29.76
C ALA A 92 -19.44 -11.91 30.04
N GLN A 93 -20.02 -12.81 29.22
CA GLN A 93 -21.41 -13.32 29.40
C GLN A 93 -21.55 -14.85 29.54
N LYS A 94 -20.54 -15.54 30.07
CA LYS A 94 -20.58 -17.00 30.33
C LYS A 94 -21.27 -17.42 31.64
N SER A 95 -22.30 -16.68 32.09
CA SER A 95 -23.28 -17.10 33.11
C SER A 95 -24.47 -16.12 33.11
N GLU A 96 -25.72 -16.52 32.85
CA GLU A 96 -26.56 -17.22 33.83
C GLU A 96 -27.89 -17.78 33.25
N ILE A 97 -28.38 -18.84 33.91
CA ILE A 97 -29.79 -19.30 33.99
C ILE A 97 -30.43 -20.01 32.78
N SER A 98 -30.60 -21.31 33.00
CA SER A 98 -31.49 -22.25 32.30
C SER A 98 -33.00 -22.05 32.60
N SER A 99 -33.83 -22.00 31.54
CA SER A 99 -35.16 -22.66 31.41
C SER A 99 -36.34 -22.27 32.36
N PRO A 100 -37.61 -22.65 32.06
CA PRO A 100 -38.38 -22.61 30.80
C PRO A 100 -39.85 -22.10 30.96
N ASN A 101 -40.68 -22.19 29.90
CA ASN A 101 -42.13 -21.86 29.76
C ASN A 101 -42.43 -20.37 29.45
N SER A 102 -43.49 -19.99 28.69
CA SER A 102 -44.68 -20.72 28.20
C SER A 102 -45.21 -20.23 26.83
N VAL A 103 -45.97 -21.08 26.14
CA VAL A 103 -46.43 -20.96 24.73
C VAL A 103 -47.74 -20.16 24.52
N SER A 104 -47.80 -19.34 23.45
CA SER A 104 -48.98 -19.09 22.57
C SER A 104 -48.55 -18.18 21.39
N ASN A 105 -48.30 -18.63 20.15
CA ASN A 105 -49.12 -19.29 19.11
C ASN A 105 -50.34 -18.49 18.58
N GLU A 106 -50.17 -17.90 17.37
CA GLU A 106 -51.10 -17.75 16.21
C GLU A 106 -50.55 -16.57 15.35
N GLU A 107 -50.16 -16.66 14.07
CA GLU A 107 -50.09 -17.73 13.05
C GLU A 107 -48.75 -17.54 12.26
N LEU A 108 -47.95 -18.58 11.95
CA LEU A 108 -47.90 -19.32 10.67
C LEU A 108 -48.27 -18.50 9.41
N SER A 109 -47.58 -18.56 8.27
CA SER A 109 -46.30 -19.17 7.80
C SER A 109 -46.14 -18.77 6.31
N SER A 110 -45.01 -18.81 5.59
CA SER A 110 -43.65 -19.40 5.72
C SER A 110 -42.65 -18.46 4.98
N VAL A 111 -41.33 -18.68 4.77
CA VAL A 111 -40.40 -19.83 4.76
C VAL A 111 -39.12 -19.45 5.48
N SER A 112 -38.55 -20.35 6.30
CA SER A 112 -37.23 -20.17 6.89
C SER A 112 -36.12 -20.73 6.00
N GLY A 113 -34.97 -20.07 6.04
CA GLY A 113 -33.66 -20.63 5.75
C GLY A 113 -32.70 -20.05 6.78
N GLU A 114 -32.60 -20.68 7.95
CA GLU A 114 -31.64 -20.28 8.98
C GLU A 114 -30.23 -20.66 8.48
N ILE A 115 -29.31 -19.70 8.45
CA ILE A 115 -27.88 -19.98 8.26
C ILE A 115 -27.30 -20.35 9.63
N PRO A 116 -26.67 -21.54 9.81
CA PRO A 116 -26.13 -21.93 11.10
C PRO A 116 -24.89 -21.11 11.49
N GLU A 117 -24.83 -20.66 12.74
CA GLU A 117 -23.61 -20.03 13.30
C GLU A 117 -22.50 -21.08 13.53
N GLY A 118 -21.28 -20.72 13.12
CA GLY A 118 -20.04 -21.34 13.59
C GLY A 118 -19.43 -22.41 12.67
N ASN A 119 -18.89 -22.00 11.51
CA ASN A 119 -17.93 -22.80 10.73
C ASN A 119 -17.25 -22.07 9.53
N SER A 120 -17.27 -20.74 9.43
CA SER A 120 -16.77 -20.02 8.26
C SER A 120 -15.26 -20.19 8.02
N TRP A 121 -14.89 -20.77 6.88
CA TRP A 121 -13.52 -20.91 6.38
C TRP A 121 -13.29 -20.06 5.12
N THR A 122 -12.03 -19.94 4.72
CA THR A 122 -11.59 -19.29 3.47
C THR A 122 -10.67 -20.22 2.66
N LEU A 123 -10.70 -20.06 1.34
CA LEU A 123 -9.77 -20.63 0.39
C LEU A 123 -9.05 -19.48 -0.34
N ILE A 124 -7.73 -19.49 -0.32
CA ILE A 124 -6.91 -18.52 -1.05
C ILE A 124 -6.48 -19.14 -2.37
N LEU A 125 -6.74 -18.46 -3.49
CA LEU A 125 -6.27 -18.83 -4.81
C LEU A 125 -5.20 -17.81 -5.24
N LYS A 126 -4.08 -18.28 -5.78
CA LYS A 126 -2.97 -17.42 -6.26
C LYS A 126 -2.48 -17.88 -7.62
N GLY A 127 -2.36 -16.94 -8.56
CA GLY A 127 -1.70 -17.13 -9.84
C GLY A 127 -1.36 -15.77 -10.44
N ALA A 128 -1.87 -15.46 -11.62
CA ALA A 128 -1.77 -14.11 -12.22
C ALA A 128 -2.51 -13.05 -11.37
N ILE A 129 -3.61 -13.43 -10.73
CA ILE A 129 -4.28 -12.64 -9.69
C ILE A 129 -4.37 -13.44 -8.37
N THR A 130 -4.76 -12.77 -7.28
CA THR A 130 -5.01 -13.42 -5.98
C THR A 130 -6.45 -13.19 -5.55
N GLU A 131 -7.16 -14.28 -5.23
CA GLU A 131 -8.57 -14.27 -4.80
C GLU A 131 -8.72 -14.95 -3.43
N THR A 132 -9.64 -14.47 -2.60
CA THR A 132 -9.94 -15.06 -1.27
C THR A 132 -11.42 -15.42 -1.18
N MET A 133 -11.73 -16.66 -1.55
CA MET A 133 -13.08 -17.20 -1.50
C MET A 133 -13.46 -17.58 -0.07
N ASN A 134 -14.48 -16.92 0.50
CA ASN A 134 -15.10 -17.39 1.75
C ASN A 134 -16.01 -18.61 1.50
N GLN A 135 -16.34 -19.36 2.56
CA GLN A 135 -17.19 -20.55 2.49
C GLN A 135 -18.46 -20.33 1.65
N SER A 136 -19.25 -19.29 1.94
CA SER A 136 -20.51 -19.02 1.24
C SER A 136 -20.31 -18.77 -0.27
N TYR A 137 -19.23 -18.07 -0.63
CA TYR A 137 -18.91 -17.78 -2.03
C TYR A 137 -18.44 -19.04 -2.78
N PHE A 138 -17.66 -19.91 -2.12
CA PHE A 138 -17.31 -21.22 -2.66
C PHE A 138 -18.55 -22.12 -2.81
N GLU A 139 -19.46 -22.13 -1.83
CA GLU A 139 -20.70 -22.91 -1.88
C GLU A 139 -21.66 -22.42 -2.98
N GLU A 140 -21.73 -21.10 -3.21
CA GLU A 140 -22.43 -20.52 -4.36
C GLU A 140 -21.76 -20.94 -5.69
N GLY A 141 -20.43 -20.83 -5.78
CA GLY A 141 -19.65 -21.30 -6.93
C GLY A 141 -19.86 -22.79 -7.22
N ALA A 142 -19.89 -23.63 -6.18
CA ALA A 142 -20.20 -25.06 -6.26
C ALA A 142 -21.65 -25.36 -6.63
N SER A 143 -22.57 -24.40 -6.51
CA SER A 143 -23.95 -24.53 -6.98
C SER A 143 -24.07 -24.27 -8.50
N CYS A 144 -23.28 -23.33 -9.03
CA CYS A 144 -23.23 -22.99 -10.45
C CYS A 144 -22.32 -23.92 -11.28
N HIS A 145 -21.20 -24.34 -10.69
CA HIS A 145 -20.12 -25.09 -11.34
C HIS A 145 -19.87 -26.45 -10.65
N LYS A 146 -20.95 -27.19 -10.35
CA LYS A 146 -20.90 -28.43 -9.56
C LYS A 146 -20.20 -29.58 -10.30
N GLY A 147 -19.10 -30.08 -9.73
CA GLY A 147 -18.49 -31.37 -10.07
C GLY A 147 -18.91 -32.49 -9.11
N ASN A 148 -18.73 -33.75 -9.51
CA ASN A 148 -19.06 -34.93 -8.71
C ASN A 148 -18.08 -36.08 -8.99
N TRP A 149 -17.71 -36.84 -7.96
CA TRP A 149 -16.86 -38.03 -8.09
C TRP A 149 -17.19 -39.06 -7.00
N THR A 150 -17.15 -40.35 -7.33
CA THR A 150 -17.41 -41.44 -6.36
C THR A 150 -16.18 -42.30 -6.14
N ASP A 151 -15.82 -42.55 -4.88
CA ASP A 151 -14.67 -43.38 -4.52
C ASP A 151 -14.94 -44.90 -4.62
N GLU A 152 -13.89 -45.73 -4.50
CA GLU A 152 -14.01 -47.20 -4.55
C GLU A 152 -14.85 -47.80 -3.40
N SER A 153 -15.07 -47.04 -2.32
CA SER A 153 -15.93 -47.43 -1.19
C SER A 153 -17.39 -47.05 -1.40
N GLY A 154 -17.70 -46.29 -2.45
CA GLY A 154 -19.04 -45.80 -2.76
C GLY A 154 -19.41 -44.49 -2.08
N ASN A 155 -18.44 -43.71 -1.58
CA ASN A 155 -18.68 -42.35 -1.11
C ASN A 155 -18.71 -41.39 -2.30
N GLU A 156 -19.80 -40.65 -2.45
CA GLU A 156 -19.93 -39.56 -3.41
C GLU A 156 -19.32 -38.28 -2.83
N TYR A 157 -18.52 -37.55 -3.59
CA TYR A 157 -17.93 -36.26 -3.23
C TYR A 157 -18.41 -35.20 -4.21
N THR A 158 -18.68 -34.00 -3.69
CA THR A 158 -19.17 -32.86 -4.47
C THR A 158 -18.48 -31.57 -4.08
N GLY A 159 -18.33 -30.66 -5.07
CA GLY A 159 -17.64 -29.37 -4.93
C GLY A 159 -17.34 -28.76 -6.30
N ILE A 160 -16.29 -27.94 -6.39
CA ILE A 160 -15.88 -27.27 -7.65
C ILE A 160 -14.76 -28.09 -8.32
N PRO A 161 -14.83 -28.37 -9.64
CA PRO A 161 -13.72 -28.91 -10.41
C PRO A 161 -12.45 -28.06 -10.28
N LEU A 162 -11.32 -28.68 -9.96
CA LEU A 162 -10.07 -27.96 -9.68
C LEU A 162 -9.64 -27.07 -10.85
N TRP A 163 -9.82 -27.53 -12.09
CA TRP A 163 -9.45 -26.76 -13.28
C TRP A 163 -10.18 -25.40 -13.40
N ARG A 164 -11.37 -25.24 -12.79
CA ARG A 164 -12.11 -23.96 -12.76
C ARG A 164 -11.59 -22.99 -11.71
N LEU A 165 -11.16 -23.49 -10.55
CA LEU A 165 -10.50 -22.68 -9.51
C LEU A 165 -9.09 -22.26 -9.94
N VAL A 166 -8.45 -23.11 -10.74
CA VAL A 166 -7.19 -22.82 -11.42
C VAL A 166 -7.40 -21.72 -12.48
N GLY A 167 -8.39 -21.86 -13.37
CA GLY A 167 -8.75 -20.84 -14.36
C GLY A 167 -9.05 -19.46 -13.76
N TRP A 168 -9.74 -19.45 -12.61
CA TRP A 168 -10.07 -18.24 -11.86
C TRP A 168 -8.88 -17.31 -11.58
N VAL A 169 -7.66 -17.86 -11.56
CA VAL A 169 -6.43 -17.12 -11.27
C VAL A 169 -5.29 -17.40 -12.25
N ASP A 170 -5.55 -18.02 -13.42
CA ASP A 170 -4.49 -18.30 -14.40
C ASP A 170 -4.19 -17.15 -15.37
N ASP A 171 -5.12 -16.20 -15.51
CA ASP A 171 -4.87 -14.83 -16.00
C ASP A 171 -5.68 -13.77 -15.20
N GLU A 172 -5.99 -12.62 -15.81
CA GLU A 172 -6.75 -11.52 -15.20
C GLU A 172 -8.29 -11.66 -15.34
N ASP A 173 -8.79 -12.60 -16.14
CA ASP A 173 -10.23 -12.85 -16.34
C ASP A 173 -10.73 -13.98 -15.44
N SER A 174 -11.27 -13.61 -14.28
CA SER A 174 -11.65 -14.59 -13.26
C SER A 174 -12.97 -15.35 -13.52
N HIS A 175 -13.86 -14.87 -14.40
CA HIS A 175 -15.21 -15.46 -14.53
C HIS A 175 -15.97 -15.21 -15.85
N SER A 176 -15.34 -14.73 -16.93
CA SER A 176 -16.03 -14.61 -18.23
C SER A 176 -16.18 -15.96 -18.96
N SER A 177 -16.60 -15.94 -20.24
CA SER A 177 -16.54 -17.13 -21.10
C SER A 177 -15.11 -17.59 -21.41
N GLU A 178 -14.12 -16.72 -21.23
CA GLU A 178 -12.71 -16.98 -21.48
C GLU A 178 -11.88 -17.15 -20.18
N GLY A 179 -12.51 -17.08 -19.00
CA GLY A 179 -11.85 -17.14 -17.67
C GLY A 179 -11.31 -18.52 -17.24
N PHE A 180 -10.75 -19.23 -18.21
CA PHE A 180 -9.88 -20.38 -18.05
C PHE A 180 -8.95 -20.38 -19.26
N ASN A 181 -7.68 -20.03 -19.05
CA ASN A 181 -6.76 -19.83 -20.14
C ASN A 181 -6.26 -21.17 -20.73
N GLU A 182 -7.01 -21.70 -21.71
CA GLU A 182 -6.67 -22.99 -22.36
C GLU A 182 -5.24 -23.04 -22.90
N ASP A 183 -4.70 -21.91 -23.39
CA ASP A 183 -3.35 -21.81 -23.94
C ASP A 183 -2.27 -21.89 -22.84
N LEU A 184 -2.42 -21.15 -21.72
CA LEU A 184 -1.53 -21.25 -20.56
C LEU A 184 -1.62 -22.63 -19.90
N TYR A 185 -2.82 -23.19 -19.74
CA TYR A 185 -3.01 -24.54 -19.20
C TYR A 185 -2.34 -25.61 -20.07
N THR A 186 -2.39 -25.44 -21.40
CA THR A 186 -1.76 -26.33 -22.38
C THR A 186 -0.24 -26.17 -22.40
N ALA A 187 0.28 -24.94 -22.30
CA ALA A 187 1.71 -24.64 -22.15
C ALA A 187 2.26 -25.28 -20.86
N GLY A 188 1.48 -25.21 -19.77
CA GLY A 188 1.74 -25.89 -18.52
C GLY A 188 2.37 -24.99 -17.46
N TYR A 189 1.87 -25.18 -16.25
CA TYR A 189 2.33 -24.60 -15.00
C TYR A 189 2.16 -25.63 -13.87
N THR A 190 2.76 -25.35 -12.72
CA THR A 190 2.70 -26.17 -11.50
C THR A 190 1.57 -25.67 -10.60
N ILE A 191 0.69 -26.59 -10.21
CA ILE A 191 -0.47 -26.35 -9.34
C ILE A 191 -0.13 -26.93 -7.95
N THR A 192 0.07 -26.07 -6.96
CA THR A 192 0.36 -26.46 -5.58
C THR A 192 -0.89 -26.34 -4.71
N VAL A 193 -1.34 -27.44 -4.14
CA VAL A 193 -2.50 -27.51 -3.24
C VAL A 193 -2.03 -27.71 -1.80
N LYS A 194 -2.38 -26.79 -0.90
CA LYS A 194 -1.86 -26.73 0.48
C LYS A 194 -2.97 -26.82 1.53
N ALA A 195 -2.71 -27.61 2.56
CA ALA A 195 -3.52 -27.73 3.75
C ALA A 195 -3.13 -26.70 4.82
N GLY A 196 -4.09 -26.32 5.67
CA GLY A 196 -3.88 -25.39 6.78
C GLY A 196 -2.95 -25.90 7.89
N ASP A 197 -2.52 -27.16 7.84
CA ASP A 197 -1.47 -27.74 8.70
C ASP A 197 -0.05 -27.69 8.09
N GLY A 198 0.09 -27.11 6.89
CA GLY A 198 1.34 -27.02 6.14
C GLY A 198 1.67 -28.23 5.27
N TYR A 199 0.78 -29.23 5.15
CA TYR A 199 0.95 -30.30 4.17
C TYR A 199 0.60 -29.83 2.75
N GLU A 200 1.48 -30.06 1.77
CA GLU A 200 1.26 -29.60 0.40
C GLU A 200 1.58 -30.66 -0.66
N LYS A 201 0.98 -30.47 -1.84
CA LYS A 201 1.19 -31.29 -3.04
C LYS A 201 1.21 -30.44 -4.30
N GLU A 202 2.26 -30.64 -5.09
CA GLU A 202 2.42 -30.13 -6.45
C GLU A 202 1.84 -31.12 -7.47
N PHE A 203 1.28 -30.58 -8.55
CA PHE A 203 0.76 -31.30 -9.71
C PHE A 203 1.05 -30.51 -10.98
N SER A 204 1.30 -31.16 -12.12
CA SER A 204 1.27 -30.45 -13.41
C SER A 204 -0.16 -30.31 -13.96
N THR A 205 -0.38 -29.36 -14.88
CA THR A 205 -1.67 -29.25 -15.60
C THR A 205 -2.06 -30.55 -16.31
N GLN A 206 -1.10 -31.39 -16.72
CA GLN A 206 -1.38 -32.68 -17.35
C GLN A 206 -1.76 -33.79 -16.37
N GLU A 207 -1.40 -33.68 -15.09
CA GLU A 207 -1.80 -34.63 -14.03
C GLU A 207 -3.22 -34.35 -13.50
N ILE A 208 -3.62 -33.07 -13.47
CA ILE A 208 -4.97 -32.64 -13.10
C ILE A 208 -5.94 -32.82 -14.29
N GLY A 209 -5.64 -32.21 -15.43
CA GLY A 209 -6.53 -32.14 -16.59
C GLY A 209 -7.83 -31.35 -16.36
N THR A 210 -8.54 -31.03 -17.44
CA THR A 210 -9.83 -30.31 -17.40
C THR A 210 -11.02 -31.24 -17.11
N SER A 211 -10.84 -32.18 -16.18
CA SER A 211 -11.87 -33.14 -15.80
C SER A 211 -12.77 -32.61 -14.67
N ASP A 212 -14.09 -32.63 -14.90
CA ASP A 212 -15.08 -32.36 -13.86
C ASP A 212 -15.17 -33.47 -12.78
N ASP A 213 -14.35 -34.53 -12.89
CA ASP A 213 -14.20 -35.60 -11.89
C ASP A 213 -13.01 -35.35 -10.93
N VAL A 214 -12.23 -34.27 -11.09
CA VAL A 214 -11.14 -33.87 -10.17
C VAL A 214 -11.56 -32.59 -9.45
N LEU A 215 -11.81 -32.70 -8.14
CA LEU A 215 -12.57 -31.73 -7.37
C LEU A 215 -11.79 -31.18 -6.18
N ILE A 216 -12.01 -29.91 -5.88
CA ILE A 216 -11.95 -29.41 -4.51
C ILE A 216 -13.35 -29.60 -3.92
N ALA A 217 -13.52 -30.69 -3.16
CA ALA A 217 -14.78 -31.06 -2.55
C ALA A 217 -15.00 -30.33 -1.21
N ASN A 218 -16.23 -29.88 -0.97
CA ASN A 218 -16.73 -29.38 0.32
C ASN A 218 -17.76 -30.34 0.96
N GLU A 219 -18.29 -31.29 0.18
CA GLU A 219 -19.31 -32.25 0.59
C GLU A 219 -18.85 -33.71 0.36
N MET A 220 -19.31 -34.62 1.20
CA MET A 220 -19.26 -36.08 1.01
C MET A 220 -20.61 -36.71 1.39
N ASN A 221 -21.20 -37.47 0.46
CA ASN A 221 -22.53 -38.08 0.56
C ASN A 221 -23.67 -37.08 0.86
N GLY A 222 -23.53 -35.83 0.40
CA GLY A 222 -24.50 -34.75 0.61
C GLY A 222 -24.42 -34.05 1.98
N GLU A 223 -23.39 -34.34 2.78
CA GLU A 223 -23.11 -33.70 4.07
C GLU A 223 -21.72 -33.02 4.01
N PRO A 224 -21.42 -32.02 4.86
CA PRO A 224 -20.08 -31.43 4.94
C PRO A 224 -18.98 -32.46 5.22
N LEU A 225 -17.75 -32.17 4.76
CA LEU A 225 -16.61 -33.06 4.98
C LEU A 225 -16.36 -33.36 6.47
N PRO A 226 -15.89 -34.58 6.84
CA PRO A 226 -15.59 -34.91 8.23
C PRO A 226 -14.53 -34.01 8.85
N GLN A 227 -14.90 -33.40 9.99
CA GLN A 227 -14.01 -32.61 10.85
C GLN A 227 -13.05 -33.48 11.67
N ASP A 228 -13.48 -34.68 12.07
CA ASP A 228 -12.70 -35.59 12.92
C ASP A 228 -11.95 -36.67 12.12
N GLY A 229 -10.72 -36.99 12.53
CA GLY A 229 -9.93 -38.11 12.02
C GLY A 229 -8.43 -37.97 12.27
N GLU A 230 -7.63 -38.99 11.94
CA GLU A 230 -6.15 -38.87 11.92
C GLU A 230 -5.65 -37.91 10.81
N LYS A 231 -6.51 -37.63 9.83
CA LYS A 231 -6.33 -36.64 8.76
C LYS A 231 -7.69 -35.97 8.50
N PRO A 232 -7.98 -34.82 9.14
CA PRO A 232 -9.25 -34.12 8.92
C PRO A 232 -9.40 -33.74 7.45
N SER A 233 -10.62 -33.87 6.92
CA SER A 233 -10.92 -33.54 5.52
C SER A 233 -11.57 -32.16 5.38
N TYR A 234 -12.32 -31.73 6.40
CA TYR A 234 -12.86 -30.38 6.51
C TYR A 234 -11.75 -29.31 6.56
N PRO A 235 -11.95 -28.11 5.97
CA PRO A 235 -13.14 -27.69 5.23
C PRO A 235 -13.21 -28.21 3.79
N LEU A 236 -12.05 -28.37 3.14
CA LEU A 236 -11.94 -28.68 1.71
C LEU A 236 -10.96 -29.84 1.46
N LYS A 237 -11.25 -30.66 0.44
CA LYS A 237 -10.43 -31.82 0.08
C LYS A 237 -10.30 -32.04 -1.43
N LEU A 238 -9.07 -32.26 -1.89
CA LEU A 238 -8.76 -32.69 -3.25
C LEU A 238 -9.08 -34.18 -3.41
N VAL A 239 -9.99 -34.49 -4.32
CA VAL A 239 -10.42 -35.85 -4.67
C VAL A 239 -10.57 -35.98 -6.18
N GLY A 240 -10.62 -37.21 -6.69
CA GLY A 240 -10.88 -37.46 -8.10
C GLY A 240 -10.25 -38.74 -8.63
N SER A 241 -10.55 -39.08 -9.88
CA SER A 241 -10.16 -40.34 -10.51
C SER A 241 -8.64 -40.51 -10.67
N SER A 242 -7.88 -39.42 -10.82
CA SER A 242 -6.41 -39.40 -10.82
C SER A 242 -5.80 -39.24 -9.42
N ILE A 243 -6.57 -38.79 -8.43
CA ILE A 243 -6.08 -38.39 -7.11
C ILE A 243 -6.09 -39.59 -6.16
N ASN A 244 -4.91 -40.03 -5.73
CA ASN A 244 -4.76 -41.22 -4.89
C ASN A 244 -3.72 -41.06 -3.77
N GLY A 245 -3.91 -41.83 -2.68
CA GLY A 245 -2.96 -41.90 -1.57
C GLY A 245 -2.66 -40.54 -0.94
N GLY A 246 -1.38 -40.16 -0.91
CA GLY A 246 -0.94 -38.87 -0.36
C GLY A 246 -1.29 -37.66 -1.23
N ASN A 247 -1.79 -37.85 -2.44
CA ASN A 247 -2.19 -36.73 -3.30
C ASN A 247 -3.61 -36.22 -2.98
N SER A 248 -4.41 -36.96 -2.20
CA SER A 248 -5.69 -36.46 -1.69
C SER A 248 -5.44 -35.57 -0.46
N VAL A 249 -5.13 -34.30 -0.72
CA VAL A 249 -4.97 -33.26 0.30
C VAL A 249 -6.34 -32.97 0.93
N GLY A 250 -6.43 -32.97 2.26
CA GLY A 250 -7.62 -32.52 3.01
C GLY A 250 -7.25 -31.30 3.86
N ASN A 251 -8.25 -30.64 4.46
CA ASN A 251 -8.04 -29.39 5.20
C ASN A 251 -7.38 -28.29 4.34
N ILE A 252 -7.75 -28.20 3.05
CA ILE A 252 -7.16 -27.26 2.09
C ILE A 252 -7.49 -25.81 2.49
N ALA A 253 -6.48 -24.95 2.42
CA ALA A 253 -6.57 -23.52 2.69
C ALA A 253 -6.01 -22.63 1.55
N GLU A 254 -5.08 -23.14 0.74
CA GLU A 254 -4.44 -22.38 -0.35
C GLU A 254 -4.23 -23.25 -1.60
N ILE A 255 -4.44 -22.67 -2.78
CA ILE A 255 -4.04 -23.21 -4.08
C ILE A 255 -3.19 -22.16 -4.80
N VAL A 256 -2.01 -22.55 -5.29
CA VAL A 256 -1.03 -21.65 -5.92
C VAL A 256 -0.65 -22.17 -7.30
N LEU A 257 -0.64 -21.30 -8.30
CA LEU A 257 -0.10 -21.52 -9.63
C LEU A 257 1.30 -20.93 -9.72
N SER A 258 2.24 -21.66 -10.30
CA SER A 258 3.64 -21.26 -10.44
C SER A 258 4.25 -21.86 -11.71
N GLU A 259 5.45 -21.41 -12.11
CA GLU A 259 6.17 -21.95 -13.27
C GLU A 259 5.39 -21.84 -14.60
N PHE A 260 4.65 -20.74 -14.82
CA PHE A 260 4.00 -20.45 -16.11
C PHE A 260 5.00 -20.51 -17.26
N SER A 261 4.85 -21.52 -18.12
CA SER A 261 5.66 -21.68 -19.32
C SER A 261 5.35 -20.55 -20.29
N SER A 262 6.33 -19.68 -20.56
CA SER A 262 6.15 -18.57 -21.49
C SER A 262 5.73 -19.07 -22.88
N LEU A 263 4.67 -18.47 -23.44
CA LEU A 263 4.03 -18.89 -24.69
C LEU A 263 4.95 -18.86 -25.93
N GLU A 264 6.17 -18.32 -25.81
CA GLU A 264 7.19 -18.30 -26.85
C GLU A 264 7.70 -19.69 -27.31
N GLN A 265 7.42 -20.79 -26.57
CA GLN A 265 7.92 -22.13 -26.92
C GLN A 265 6.98 -22.99 -27.80
N LEU A 266 5.81 -22.50 -28.21
CA LEU A 266 4.75 -23.31 -28.85
C LEU A 266 4.60 -23.19 -30.38
N ASP A 267 5.65 -22.86 -31.14
CA ASP A 267 5.69 -23.13 -32.61
C ASP A 267 6.70 -24.24 -32.98
N PRO A 268 6.26 -25.51 -33.12
CA PRO A 268 7.12 -26.61 -33.56
C PRO A 268 7.47 -26.58 -35.06
N SER A 269 7.06 -25.57 -35.83
CA SER A 269 7.22 -25.53 -37.30
C SER A 269 8.49 -24.81 -37.79
N VAL A 270 9.20 -24.08 -36.93
CA VAL A 270 10.47 -23.42 -37.28
C VAL A 270 11.64 -24.41 -37.27
N SER A 271 11.68 -25.24 -38.31
CA SER A 271 12.85 -26.04 -38.69
C SER A 271 14.09 -25.15 -38.82
N SER A 272 15.20 -25.60 -38.24
CA SER A 272 16.49 -24.91 -38.22
C SER A 272 16.90 -24.28 -39.57
N GLY A 273 16.84 -22.95 -39.62
CA GLY A 273 17.23 -22.12 -40.76
C GLY A 273 17.94 -20.87 -40.27
N SER A 274 19.26 -20.82 -40.43
CA SER A 274 20.14 -19.81 -39.83
C SER A 274 19.83 -18.36 -40.23
N THR A 275 19.32 -17.58 -39.28
CA THR A 275 19.64 -16.16 -39.08
C THR A 275 19.50 -15.85 -37.60
N GLU A 276 20.55 -15.33 -36.97
CA GLU A 276 20.47 -14.78 -35.61
C GLU A 276 19.51 -13.59 -35.63
N SER A 277 18.34 -13.72 -35.01
CA SER A 277 17.47 -12.59 -34.70
C SER A 277 18.13 -11.72 -33.63
N LYS A 278 17.91 -10.41 -33.72
CA LYS A 278 18.49 -9.43 -32.77
C LYS A 278 17.68 -9.25 -31.50
N ASP A 279 16.71 -10.12 -31.22
CA ASP A 279 16.04 -10.22 -29.91
C ASP A 279 16.93 -10.99 -28.91
N SER A 280 18.17 -10.52 -28.78
CA SER A 280 19.03 -10.83 -27.63
C SER A 280 18.32 -10.29 -26.39
N GLU A 281 18.03 -11.17 -25.43
CA GLU A 281 17.33 -10.93 -24.15
C GLU A 281 17.14 -9.44 -23.84
N ILE A 282 15.91 -8.97 -24.00
CA ILE A 282 15.54 -7.61 -23.61
C ILE A 282 15.66 -7.57 -22.09
N PRO A 283 16.53 -6.71 -21.51
CA PRO A 283 16.63 -6.56 -20.07
C PRO A 283 15.27 -6.26 -19.44
N SER A 284 15.02 -6.86 -18.28
CA SER A 284 13.82 -6.64 -17.46
C SER A 284 14.24 -6.04 -16.12
N ILE A 285 13.27 -5.44 -15.42
CA ILE A 285 13.39 -5.09 -14.01
C ILE A 285 12.61 -6.11 -13.20
N HIS A 286 13.25 -6.67 -12.16
CA HIS A 286 12.62 -7.50 -11.14
C HIS A 286 12.14 -6.60 -9.99
N ILE A 287 10.85 -6.61 -9.71
CA ILE A 287 10.22 -5.76 -8.69
C ILE A 287 9.78 -6.67 -7.55
N VAL A 288 10.21 -6.39 -6.33
CA VAL A 288 10.04 -7.27 -5.17
C VAL A 288 9.58 -6.45 -3.97
N VAL A 289 8.49 -6.83 -3.32
CA VAL A 289 8.10 -6.26 -2.02
C VAL A 289 8.50 -7.18 -0.87
N PHE A 290 9.15 -6.59 0.13
CA PHE A 290 9.65 -7.25 1.33
C PHE A 290 8.83 -6.89 2.55
N GLY A 291 8.54 -7.90 3.38
CA GLY A 291 7.92 -7.74 4.69
C GLY A 291 8.84 -7.10 5.73
N ASP A 292 8.33 -7.00 6.97
CA ASP A 292 8.93 -6.22 8.05
C ASP A 292 10.36 -6.63 8.46
N ASP A 293 10.78 -7.86 8.14
CA ASP A 293 12.15 -8.33 8.37
C ASP A 293 13.17 -7.87 7.31
N GLY A 294 12.68 -7.15 6.28
CA GLY A 294 13.42 -6.66 5.12
C GLY A 294 13.95 -7.75 4.19
N LYS A 295 13.40 -8.98 4.26
CA LYS A 295 13.96 -10.19 3.60
C LYS A 295 12.92 -11.18 3.09
N THR A 296 11.80 -11.31 3.77
CA THR A 296 10.69 -12.17 3.36
C THR A 296 9.98 -11.51 2.19
N ILE A 297 10.03 -12.14 1.02
CA ILE A 297 9.29 -11.68 -0.17
C ILE A 297 7.80 -11.90 0.07
N ILE A 298 7.00 -10.83 -0.09
CA ILE A 298 5.54 -10.86 0.02
C ILE A 298 4.91 -11.05 -1.37
N ASN A 299 5.43 -10.32 -2.37
CA ASN A 299 5.01 -10.37 -3.76
C ASN A 299 6.18 -9.94 -4.67
N GLU A 300 6.21 -10.40 -5.91
CA GLU A 300 7.22 -10.02 -6.89
C GLU A 300 6.69 -10.13 -8.33
N THR A 301 7.22 -9.30 -9.23
CA THR A 301 6.95 -9.37 -10.67
C THR A 301 8.19 -9.01 -11.48
N THR A 302 8.18 -9.28 -12.78
CA THR A 302 9.28 -8.90 -13.69
C THR A 302 8.72 -8.27 -14.95
N VAL A 303 9.19 -7.07 -15.27
CA VAL A 303 8.69 -6.25 -16.38
C VAL A 303 9.83 -5.80 -17.30
N ASN A 304 9.63 -5.93 -18.61
CA ASN A 304 10.53 -5.38 -19.62
C ASN A 304 9.91 -4.14 -20.29
N TYR A 305 10.71 -3.39 -21.07
CA TYR A 305 10.25 -2.12 -21.63
C TYR A 305 9.05 -2.25 -22.57
N ARG A 306 8.83 -3.40 -23.23
CA ARG A 306 7.67 -3.59 -24.12
C ARG A 306 6.39 -3.66 -23.31
N MET A 307 6.39 -4.43 -22.22
CA MET A 307 5.30 -4.46 -21.24
C MET A 307 5.07 -3.04 -20.68
N MET A 308 6.15 -2.34 -20.33
CA MET A 308 6.08 -0.97 -19.82
C MET A 308 5.48 0.03 -20.83
N GLU A 309 5.79 -0.09 -22.13
CA GLU A 309 5.28 0.78 -23.21
C GLU A 309 3.84 0.43 -23.63
N GLU A 310 3.41 -0.82 -23.42
CA GLU A 310 2.06 -1.32 -23.76
C GLU A 310 1.04 -1.11 -22.63
N SER A 311 1.42 -1.39 -21.38
CA SER A 311 0.51 -1.37 -20.22
C SER A 311 0.36 0.01 -19.55
N PHE A 312 1.33 0.92 -19.68
CA PHE A 312 1.37 2.17 -18.91
C PHE A 312 1.47 3.44 -19.76
N PRO A 313 1.05 4.61 -19.21
CA PRO A 313 1.29 5.90 -19.85
C PRO A 313 2.80 6.16 -20.07
N VAL A 314 3.18 6.38 -21.33
CA VAL A 314 4.57 6.70 -21.68
C VAL A 314 4.90 8.13 -21.24
N ILE A 315 5.81 8.25 -20.27
CA ILE A 315 6.36 9.51 -19.78
C ILE A 315 7.45 9.98 -20.74
N GLY A 316 7.35 11.22 -21.22
CA GLY A 316 8.27 11.80 -22.19
C GLY A 316 7.95 11.43 -23.64
N ASP A 317 8.25 12.37 -24.54
CA ASP A 317 7.99 12.28 -25.98
C ASP A 317 9.21 11.80 -26.79
N GLY A 318 10.41 11.83 -26.20
CA GLY A 318 11.69 11.62 -26.89
C GLY A 318 12.22 12.86 -27.64
N GLU A 319 11.64 14.04 -27.42
CA GLU A 319 12.06 15.34 -27.98
C GLU A 319 12.32 16.41 -26.89
N THR A 320 11.59 16.38 -25.78
CA THR A 320 11.72 17.27 -24.61
C THR A 320 12.96 16.92 -23.78
N GLU A 321 13.78 17.93 -23.45
CA GLU A 321 15.05 17.74 -22.71
C GLU A 321 14.86 17.85 -21.18
N TYR A 322 14.88 16.69 -20.52
CA TYR A 322 14.95 16.55 -19.07
C TYR A 322 16.39 16.72 -18.58
N LYS A 323 16.56 17.41 -17.45
CA LYS A 323 17.86 17.87 -16.97
C LYS A 323 18.01 17.63 -15.47
N TYR A 324 19.24 17.39 -15.04
CA TYR A 324 19.60 17.38 -13.64
C TYR A 324 20.72 18.38 -13.38
N GLU A 325 20.56 19.16 -12.32
CA GLU A 325 21.61 20.08 -11.89
C GLU A 325 22.90 19.33 -11.50
N SER A 326 24.03 19.97 -11.75
CA SER A 326 25.32 19.55 -11.17
C SER A 326 25.45 20.03 -9.73
N ILE A 327 26.53 19.65 -9.04
CA ILE A 327 26.89 20.28 -7.76
C ILE A 327 27.19 21.78 -7.97
N THR A 328 26.87 22.64 -7.00
CA THR A 328 27.07 24.10 -7.11
C THR A 328 28.55 24.50 -7.24
N ASN A 329 29.47 23.66 -6.73
CA ASN A 329 30.90 23.98 -6.54
C ASN A 329 31.14 25.23 -5.66
N ASN A 330 30.14 25.64 -4.88
CA ASN A 330 30.22 26.79 -3.97
C ASN A 330 30.06 26.31 -2.51
N PRO A 331 31.12 26.33 -1.68
CA PRO A 331 31.02 25.90 -0.29
C PRO A 331 30.18 26.83 0.59
N ASP A 332 29.95 28.08 0.16
CA ASP A 332 29.12 29.06 0.87
C ASP A 332 27.63 28.99 0.45
N ASP A 333 27.30 28.18 -0.56
CA ASP A 333 25.94 27.91 -1.06
C ASP A 333 25.93 26.53 -1.75
N ILE A 334 25.82 25.48 -0.92
CA ILE A 334 25.89 24.09 -1.38
C ILE A 334 24.61 23.64 -2.12
N TRP A 335 23.49 24.31 -1.85
CA TRP A 335 22.16 23.93 -2.34
C TRP A 335 21.75 24.66 -3.62
N GLY A 336 22.19 25.92 -3.81
CA GLY A 336 21.78 26.71 -4.98
C GLY A 336 20.30 27.08 -4.96
N ALA A 337 19.77 27.47 -3.79
CA ALA A 337 18.35 27.68 -3.54
C ALA A 337 17.68 28.78 -4.40
N ASP A 338 18.47 29.62 -5.08
CA ASP A 338 17.97 30.59 -6.07
C ASP A 338 17.76 29.98 -7.48
N GLN A 339 18.07 28.70 -7.64
CA GLN A 339 18.03 27.92 -8.88
C GLN A 339 18.72 28.62 -10.07
N ASN A 340 19.83 29.33 -9.81
CA ASN A 340 20.64 29.95 -10.87
C ASN A 340 21.45 28.95 -11.73
N PHE A 341 21.51 27.68 -11.29
CA PHE A 341 22.23 26.57 -11.91
C PHE A 341 23.71 26.87 -12.21
N ALA A 342 24.43 27.54 -11.30
CA ALA A 342 25.83 27.95 -11.48
C ALA A 342 26.78 26.79 -11.82
N GLY A 343 26.51 25.59 -11.29
CA GLY A 343 27.25 24.36 -11.63
C GLY A 343 26.94 23.79 -13.02
N GLY A 344 25.93 24.33 -13.70
CA GLY A 344 25.34 23.77 -14.91
C GLY A 344 24.55 22.48 -14.64
N PHE A 345 24.36 21.68 -15.68
CA PHE A 345 23.58 20.43 -15.61
C PHE A 345 24.49 19.25 -15.91
N LYS A 346 24.48 18.24 -15.04
CA LYS A 346 25.28 17.01 -15.17
C LYS A 346 24.61 15.97 -16.07
N ILE A 347 23.28 16.01 -16.16
CA ILE A 347 22.49 15.20 -17.09
C ILE A 347 21.61 16.14 -17.93
N LYS A 348 21.57 15.86 -19.24
CA LYS A 348 20.66 16.46 -20.20
C LYS A 348 20.28 15.39 -21.21
N SER A 349 19.00 15.07 -21.37
CA SER A 349 18.58 14.10 -22.37
C SER A 349 17.10 14.18 -22.70
N VAL A 350 16.79 13.75 -23.92
CA VAL A 350 15.43 13.36 -24.30
C VAL A 350 15.24 11.88 -23.93
N VAL A 351 14.12 11.55 -23.30
CA VAL A 351 13.83 10.21 -22.78
C VAL A 351 12.38 9.80 -23.03
N LYS A 352 12.13 8.50 -22.91
CA LYS A 352 10.80 7.96 -22.62
C LYS A 352 10.90 6.90 -21.53
N GLY A 353 9.86 6.77 -20.72
CA GLY A 353 9.82 5.84 -19.61
C GLY A 353 8.44 5.61 -19.03
N THR A 354 8.40 4.98 -17.86
CA THR A 354 7.19 4.62 -17.11
C THR A 354 7.37 5.06 -15.66
N LEU A 355 6.33 5.56 -15.01
CA LEU A 355 6.43 6.12 -13.66
C LEU A 355 6.87 5.06 -12.65
N VAL A 356 7.62 5.48 -11.62
CA VAL A 356 8.02 4.57 -10.55
C VAL A 356 6.81 4.08 -9.74
N ARG A 357 5.78 4.92 -9.51
CA ARG A 357 4.54 4.48 -8.84
C ARG A 357 3.89 3.33 -9.60
N ASP A 358 3.71 3.46 -10.92
CA ASP A 358 3.03 2.45 -11.74
C ASP A 358 3.75 1.10 -11.67
N LEU A 359 5.09 1.11 -11.55
CA LEU A 359 5.92 -0.08 -11.37
C LEU A 359 5.84 -0.67 -9.94
N VAL A 360 5.72 0.17 -8.92
CA VAL A 360 5.62 -0.23 -7.50
C VAL A 360 4.21 -0.71 -7.14
N ASP A 361 3.17 -0.14 -7.76
CA ASP A 361 1.78 -0.54 -7.61
C ASP A 361 1.53 -1.98 -8.11
N LEU A 362 2.31 -2.47 -9.09
CA LEU A 362 2.28 -3.87 -9.55
C LEU A 362 2.54 -4.89 -8.43
N VAL A 363 3.26 -4.51 -7.37
CA VAL A 363 3.54 -5.39 -6.22
C VAL A 363 2.73 -5.03 -4.97
N GLY A 364 1.78 -4.10 -5.06
CA GLY A 364 0.88 -3.70 -3.97
C GLY A 364 1.17 -2.32 -3.35
N GLY A 365 2.10 -1.54 -3.91
CA GLY A 365 2.32 -0.15 -3.51
C GLY A 365 3.22 0.04 -2.28
N MET A 366 3.06 1.17 -1.59
CA MET A 366 3.81 1.56 -0.38
C MET A 366 2.93 2.29 0.64
N GLU A 367 3.44 2.43 1.86
CA GLU A 367 2.84 3.21 2.94
C GLU A 367 3.76 4.37 3.39
N PRO A 368 3.23 5.44 4.02
CA PRO A 368 4.03 6.55 4.53
C PRO A 368 5.16 6.13 5.47
N GLY A 369 6.33 6.74 5.31
CA GLY A 369 7.55 6.41 6.08
C GLY A 369 8.34 5.19 5.57
N THR A 370 7.85 4.44 4.58
CA THR A 370 8.63 3.39 3.91
C THR A 370 9.41 3.93 2.70
N SER A 371 10.24 3.07 2.09
CA SER A 371 11.07 3.42 0.93
C SER A 371 11.16 2.27 -0.07
N ILE A 372 11.55 2.61 -1.30
CA ILE A 372 12.09 1.64 -2.27
C ILE A 372 13.61 1.79 -2.40
N LYS A 373 14.26 0.77 -2.92
CA LYS A 373 15.60 0.86 -3.54
C LYS A 373 15.51 0.49 -5.01
N LEU A 374 16.05 1.34 -5.87
CA LEU A 374 16.40 0.99 -7.24
C LEU A 374 17.85 0.51 -7.23
N ILE A 375 18.07 -0.75 -7.60
CA ILE A 375 19.37 -1.42 -7.53
C ILE A 375 19.87 -1.67 -8.95
N ALA A 376 21.12 -1.24 -9.19
CA ALA A 376 21.78 -1.38 -10.46
C ALA A 376 22.60 -2.68 -10.56
N SER A 377 22.75 -3.20 -11.78
CA SER A 377 23.63 -4.34 -12.10
C SER A 377 25.09 -4.17 -11.67
N ASP A 378 25.56 -2.93 -11.47
CA ASP A 378 26.91 -2.61 -10.99
C ASP A 378 27.00 -2.46 -9.45
N GLY A 379 25.89 -2.70 -8.74
CA GLY A 379 25.79 -2.61 -7.28
C GLY A 379 25.56 -1.19 -6.76
N TYR A 380 25.27 -0.21 -7.61
CA TYR A 380 24.83 1.11 -7.18
C TYR A 380 23.36 1.07 -6.74
N GLU A 381 23.04 1.74 -5.63
CA GLU A 381 21.67 1.83 -5.09
C GLU A 381 21.21 3.30 -5.06
N THR A 382 19.93 3.53 -5.32
CA THR A 382 19.23 4.77 -4.97
C THR A 382 17.97 4.44 -4.22
N LYS A 383 17.73 5.14 -3.10
CA LYS A 383 16.47 5.06 -2.35
C LYS A 383 15.53 6.18 -2.77
N LEU A 384 14.24 5.89 -2.83
CA LEU A 384 13.16 6.89 -2.88
C LEU A 384 12.19 6.58 -1.74
N GLY A 385 11.77 7.60 -0.98
CA GLY A 385 10.76 7.44 0.07
C GLY A 385 9.34 7.49 -0.51
N TYR A 386 8.34 7.14 0.31
CA TYR A 386 6.93 7.24 -0.06
C TYR A 386 6.60 8.60 -0.70
N SER A 387 7.10 9.70 -0.13
CA SER A 387 6.79 11.07 -0.58
C SER A 387 7.37 11.38 -1.97
N SER A 388 8.42 10.67 -2.36
CA SER A 388 9.03 10.77 -3.69
C SER A 388 8.28 9.91 -4.72
N VAL A 389 7.81 8.72 -4.34
CA VAL A 389 7.10 7.79 -5.25
C VAL A 389 5.65 8.19 -5.47
N TYR A 390 4.98 8.66 -4.41
CA TYR A 390 3.59 9.16 -4.42
C TYR A 390 3.54 10.66 -4.08
N PRO A 391 4.12 11.54 -4.91
CA PRO A 391 4.18 12.98 -4.63
C PRO A 391 2.80 13.63 -4.73
N ASN A 392 2.55 14.62 -3.88
CA ASN A 392 1.36 15.47 -3.95
C ASN A 392 1.50 16.52 -5.08
N PRO A 393 0.44 17.27 -5.40
CA PRO A 393 0.49 18.29 -6.45
C PRO A 393 1.58 19.36 -6.26
N ASP A 394 1.90 19.77 -5.03
CA ASP A 394 2.94 20.78 -4.77
C ASP A 394 4.36 20.21 -5.00
N ALA A 395 4.59 18.95 -4.64
CA ALA A 395 5.84 18.24 -4.93
C ALA A 395 5.99 17.95 -6.43
N ILE A 396 4.90 17.59 -7.12
CA ILE A 396 4.87 17.42 -8.59
C ILE A 396 5.24 18.73 -9.29
N LEU A 397 4.76 19.89 -8.81
CA LEU A 397 5.09 21.20 -9.41
C LEU A 397 6.57 21.59 -9.22
N LYS A 398 7.22 21.14 -8.13
CA LYS A 398 8.66 21.38 -7.86
C LYS A 398 9.55 20.35 -8.58
N ALA A 399 9.47 19.09 -8.15
CA ALA A 399 10.36 18.01 -8.56
C ALA A 399 9.86 17.20 -9.76
N GLY A 400 8.55 17.22 -10.01
CA GLY A 400 7.90 16.27 -10.89
C GLY A 400 7.81 14.87 -10.30
N GLU A 401 7.45 13.91 -11.14
CA GLU A 401 7.26 12.51 -10.76
C GLU A 401 8.49 11.68 -11.18
N PRO A 402 8.96 10.74 -10.35
CA PRO A 402 10.02 9.82 -10.74
C PRO A 402 9.52 8.80 -11.77
N PHE A 403 10.35 8.50 -12.77
CA PHE A 403 10.07 7.52 -13.81
C PHE A 403 11.33 6.78 -14.25
N VAL A 404 11.17 5.52 -14.62
CA VAL A 404 12.26 4.71 -15.16
C VAL A 404 12.29 4.85 -16.67
N ALA A 405 13.33 5.50 -17.20
CA ALA A 405 13.55 5.68 -18.62
C ALA A 405 14.09 4.39 -19.25
N TRP A 406 13.36 3.91 -20.28
CA TRP A 406 13.75 2.78 -21.13
C TRP A 406 14.13 3.18 -22.56
N TYR A 407 13.91 4.46 -22.91
CA TYR A 407 14.44 5.10 -24.12
C TYR A 407 15.22 6.35 -23.73
N LYS A 408 16.33 6.59 -24.43
CA LYS A 408 17.15 7.81 -24.29
C LYS A 408 17.86 8.16 -25.59
N GLY A 409 17.80 9.43 -25.98
CA GLY A 409 18.64 10.00 -27.04
C GLY A 409 18.59 9.26 -28.38
N GLY A 410 17.39 8.84 -28.82
CA GLY A 410 17.21 8.12 -30.09
C GLY A 410 17.34 6.60 -30.01
N LYS A 411 17.46 6.01 -28.81
CA LYS A 411 17.62 4.56 -28.62
C LYS A 411 16.73 4.03 -27.52
N THR A 412 16.14 2.86 -27.75
CA THR A 412 15.47 2.04 -26.74
C THR A 412 16.43 0.97 -26.20
N ILE A 413 16.21 0.48 -24.99
CA ILE A 413 16.84 -0.76 -24.49
C ILE A 413 16.62 -1.91 -25.51
N PRO A 414 17.61 -2.78 -25.78
CA PRO A 414 18.96 -2.85 -25.21
C PRO A 414 20.01 -1.97 -25.92
N ASP A 415 19.63 -1.12 -26.90
CA ASP A 415 20.57 -0.22 -27.60
C ASP A 415 20.85 1.09 -26.84
N PHE A 416 19.95 1.48 -25.93
CA PHE A 416 20.26 2.38 -24.82
C PHE A 416 21.20 1.65 -23.85
N LYS A 417 22.50 1.98 -23.92
CA LYS A 417 23.56 1.18 -23.25
C LYS A 417 23.73 1.47 -21.77
N GLU A 418 23.09 2.50 -21.23
CA GLU A 418 23.05 2.72 -19.78
C GLU A 418 21.88 1.99 -19.08
N GLY A 419 21.21 1.06 -19.78
CA GLY A 419 20.10 0.27 -19.23
C GLY A 419 18.91 1.13 -18.82
N TYR A 420 18.07 0.60 -17.95
CA TYR A 420 17.02 1.38 -17.30
C TYR A 420 17.67 2.48 -16.44
N GLN A 421 17.19 3.72 -16.56
CA GLN A 421 17.73 4.85 -15.80
C GLN A 421 16.62 5.64 -15.08
N LEU A 422 16.80 5.94 -13.80
CA LEU A 422 15.88 6.83 -13.07
C LEU A 422 15.96 8.26 -13.64
N PHE A 423 14.80 8.81 -13.96
CA PHE A 423 14.54 10.21 -14.30
C PHE A 423 13.46 10.80 -13.36
N PHE A 424 13.41 12.12 -13.25
CA PHE A 424 12.28 12.87 -12.67
C PHE A 424 11.73 13.78 -13.76
N THR A 425 10.42 14.05 -13.78
CA THR A 425 9.84 14.93 -14.82
C THR A 425 10.26 16.40 -14.67
N GLY A 426 10.72 16.81 -13.48
CA GLY A 426 11.33 18.12 -13.23
C GLY A 426 10.33 19.27 -13.27
N GLY A 427 9.16 19.09 -12.66
CA GLY A 427 8.11 20.10 -12.56
C GLY A 427 7.76 20.79 -13.89
N ASP A 428 7.59 22.10 -13.82
CA ASP A 428 7.20 22.96 -14.95
C ASP A 428 8.33 23.29 -15.95
N ASP A 429 9.62 23.04 -15.63
CA ASP A 429 10.77 23.44 -16.46
C ASP A 429 11.67 22.28 -16.96
N ASN A 430 11.29 21.06 -16.59
CA ASN A 430 11.99 19.80 -16.82
C ASN A 430 13.44 19.78 -16.28
N VAL A 431 13.64 20.42 -15.13
CA VAL A 431 14.85 20.32 -14.31
C VAL A 431 14.49 19.64 -12.98
N PHE A 432 15.29 18.65 -12.58
CA PHE A 432 15.34 18.24 -11.18
C PHE A 432 16.63 18.80 -10.57
N SER A 433 16.49 19.84 -9.76
CA SER A 433 17.58 20.59 -9.15
C SER A 433 17.96 20.05 -7.77
N ASN A 434 19.09 20.52 -7.23
CA ASN A 434 19.45 20.20 -5.86
C ASN A 434 18.42 20.75 -4.86
N TRP A 435 17.80 21.89 -5.16
CA TRP A 435 16.77 22.49 -4.31
C TRP A 435 15.43 21.74 -4.38
N ASP A 436 15.07 21.16 -5.52
CA ASP A 436 13.84 20.36 -5.60
C ASP A 436 13.98 19.09 -4.75
N MET A 437 15.16 18.45 -4.77
CA MET A 437 15.50 17.36 -3.86
C MET A 437 15.39 17.77 -2.37
N HIS A 438 15.87 18.95 -1.99
CA HIS A 438 15.70 19.49 -0.63
C HIS A 438 14.23 19.61 -0.24
N GLU A 439 13.41 20.14 -1.16
CA GLU A 439 12.04 20.56 -0.90
C GLU A 439 10.98 19.45 -0.98
N THR A 440 11.30 18.28 -1.56
CA THR A 440 10.32 17.20 -1.81
C THR A 440 10.75 15.81 -1.38
N MET A 441 11.97 15.62 -0.86
CA MET A 441 12.51 14.31 -0.50
C MET A 441 12.87 14.25 0.98
N GLU A 442 12.63 13.10 1.61
CA GLU A 442 12.99 12.83 2.99
C GLU A 442 14.50 13.06 3.24
N SER A 443 14.86 13.76 4.32
CA SER A 443 16.21 14.32 4.50
C SER A 443 17.32 13.26 4.61
N ASN A 444 16.97 12.08 5.11
CA ASN A 444 17.82 10.90 5.18
C ASN A 444 18.06 10.20 3.83
N LEU A 445 17.30 10.55 2.79
CA LEU A 445 17.40 9.99 1.44
C LEU A 445 18.07 10.94 0.42
N TRP A 446 18.41 12.17 0.84
CA TRP A 446 19.15 13.12 0.01
C TRP A 446 20.50 12.57 -0.44
N HIS A 447 20.80 12.71 -1.73
CA HIS A 447 22.07 12.24 -2.29
C HIS A 447 23.15 13.32 -2.26
N TYR A 448 24.34 12.93 -1.80
CA TYR A 448 25.49 13.82 -1.64
C TYR A 448 26.75 13.33 -2.36
N TYR A 449 27.49 14.28 -2.93
CA TYR A 449 28.80 14.08 -3.53
C TYR A 449 29.88 14.83 -2.71
N TRP A 450 30.89 14.08 -2.25
CA TRP A 450 31.97 14.62 -1.43
C TRP A 450 33.16 15.07 -2.28
N GLU A 451 33.49 16.36 -2.24
CA GLU A 451 34.71 16.91 -2.85
C GLU A 451 35.38 17.95 -1.94
N ALA A 452 36.71 17.90 -1.85
CA ALA A 452 37.55 18.84 -1.09
C ALA A 452 37.19 19.03 0.41
N GLY A 453 36.43 18.10 1.01
CA GLY A 453 35.93 18.18 2.39
C GLY A 453 34.58 18.88 2.53
N VAL A 454 33.89 19.13 1.41
CA VAL A 454 32.53 19.67 1.34
C VAL A 454 31.58 18.57 0.86
N GLN A 455 30.42 18.48 1.49
CA GLN A 455 29.35 17.55 1.16
C GLN A 455 28.33 18.28 0.28
N TYR A 456 28.49 18.19 -1.05
CA TYR A 456 27.58 18.87 -1.98
C TYR A 456 26.34 18.01 -2.25
N PRO A 457 25.11 18.54 -2.10
CA PRO A 457 23.92 17.96 -2.71
C PRO A 457 24.15 17.63 -4.18
N SER A 458 23.64 16.48 -4.64
CA SER A 458 23.71 16.13 -6.06
C SER A 458 22.47 15.35 -6.49
N ALA A 459 21.44 16.08 -6.92
CA ALA A 459 20.24 15.53 -7.56
C ALA A 459 20.60 14.58 -8.71
N ALA A 460 21.61 14.93 -9.53
CA ALA A 460 22.14 14.09 -10.60
C ALA A 460 22.81 12.77 -10.14
N GLY A 461 23.04 12.57 -8.84
CA GLY A 461 23.49 11.31 -8.27
C GLY A 461 22.36 10.30 -8.05
N LEU A 462 21.12 10.74 -7.86
CA LEU A 462 19.94 9.87 -7.76
C LEU A 462 19.60 9.19 -9.10
N ALA A 463 20.06 9.71 -10.23
CA ALA A 463 19.74 9.24 -11.58
C ALA A 463 20.45 7.92 -11.97
N THR A 464 20.29 6.90 -11.13
CA THR A 464 20.82 5.54 -11.22
C THR A 464 20.56 4.93 -12.58
N LYS A 465 21.58 4.25 -13.12
CA LYS A 465 21.61 3.56 -14.42
C LYS A 465 21.67 2.07 -14.21
N TYR A 466 21.39 1.30 -15.25
CA TYR A 466 21.41 -0.17 -15.23
C TYR A 466 20.52 -0.77 -14.13
N ILE A 467 19.37 -0.14 -13.85
CA ILE A 467 18.42 -0.63 -12.85
C ILE A 467 17.91 -2.00 -13.31
N ASP A 468 18.24 -3.02 -12.52
CA ASP A 468 17.84 -4.41 -12.75
C ASP A 468 16.81 -4.86 -11.70
N GLU A 469 16.81 -4.26 -10.50
CA GLU A 469 15.88 -4.59 -9.41
C GLU A 469 15.25 -3.34 -8.78
N ILE A 470 13.99 -3.44 -8.36
CA ILE A 470 13.29 -2.47 -7.49
C ILE A 470 12.82 -3.22 -6.24
N HIS A 471 13.40 -2.91 -5.09
CA HIS A 471 13.01 -3.48 -3.80
C HIS A 471 12.08 -2.51 -3.08
N VAL A 472 10.88 -2.95 -2.74
CA VAL A 472 9.87 -2.19 -2.00
C VAL A 472 9.83 -2.71 -0.56
N TYR A 473 9.80 -1.82 0.44
CA TYR A 473 9.74 -2.22 1.85
C TYR A 473 8.41 -1.83 2.49
N THR A 474 7.81 -2.74 3.27
CA THR A 474 6.57 -2.48 4.03
C THR A 474 6.82 -1.85 5.39
N ALA A 475 7.99 -2.08 6.00
CA ALA A 475 8.36 -1.46 7.26
C ALA A 475 9.08 -0.10 7.05
N PRO A 476 8.75 0.93 7.84
CA PRO A 476 9.48 2.20 7.86
C PRO A 476 10.96 2.03 8.22
N GLU A 477 11.84 2.82 7.61
CA GLU A 477 13.27 2.80 7.96
C GLU A 477 13.51 3.35 9.37
N SER A 478 14.39 2.70 10.13
CA SER A 478 14.67 3.06 11.52
C SER A 478 16.17 2.93 11.83
N GLU A 479 16.94 3.97 11.51
CA GLU A 479 18.32 4.12 12.02
C GLU A 479 18.33 4.49 13.51
N TRP A 480 17.26 5.15 13.96
CA TRP A 480 16.98 5.50 15.35
C TRP A 480 15.47 5.49 15.60
N GLU A 481 15.09 5.38 16.87
CA GLU A 481 13.70 5.48 17.35
C GLU A 481 13.57 6.59 18.39
N LEU A 482 12.45 7.31 18.35
CA LEU A 482 12.01 8.25 19.38
C LEU A 482 10.86 7.65 20.17
N PHE A 483 11.09 7.32 21.44
CA PHE A 483 10.06 6.77 22.33
C PHE A 483 9.16 7.89 22.88
N LEU A 484 7.86 7.79 22.62
CA LEU A 484 6.83 8.72 23.09
C LEU A 484 5.90 8.02 24.10
N ASP A 485 5.63 8.65 25.24
CA ASP A 485 4.81 8.07 26.32
C ASP A 485 3.95 9.13 27.02
N GLY A 486 2.65 9.14 26.72
CA GLY A 486 1.63 9.90 27.42
C GLY A 486 0.71 9.05 28.32
N SER A 487 1.05 7.78 28.56
CA SER A 487 0.24 6.86 29.37
C SER A 487 -0.06 7.38 30.78
N SER A 488 0.84 8.19 31.34
CA SER A 488 0.69 8.77 32.68
C SER A 488 -0.37 9.89 32.76
N ILE A 489 -0.84 10.41 31.62
CA ILE A 489 -1.92 11.41 31.54
C ILE A 489 -3.19 10.88 30.86
N GLY A 490 -3.22 9.59 30.50
CA GLY A 490 -4.37 8.92 29.87
C GLY A 490 -4.29 8.76 28.35
N GLY A 491 -3.18 9.17 27.73
CA GLY A 491 -2.90 8.91 26.33
C GLY A 491 -2.13 7.60 26.09
N VAL A 492 -1.44 7.50 24.96
CA VAL A 492 -0.83 6.24 24.47
C VAL A 492 0.70 6.19 24.63
N ILE A 493 1.30 5.07 24.21
CA ILE A 493 2.75 4.88 24.10
C ILE A 493 3.03 4.45 22.66
N THR A 494 4.02 5.05 22.01
CA THR A 494 4.46 4.64 20.66
C THR A 494 5.95 4.94 20.44
N ASN A 495 6.52 4.34 19.40
CA ASN A 495 7.82 4.69 18.85
C ASN A 495 7.61 5.40 17.51
N ILE A 496 8.37 6.46 17.27
CA ILE A 496 8.50 7.08 15.94
C ILE A 496 9.86 6.67 15.36
N SER A 497 9.87 6.04 14.19
CA SER A 497 11.10 5.71 13.46
C SER A 497 11.66 6.93 12.74
N SER A 498 12.96 6.87 12.39
CA SER A 498 13.60 7.92 11.59
C SER A 498 12.88 8.19 10.27
N GLY A 499 12.52 7.14 9.51
CA GLY A 499 11.85 7.27 8.21
C GLY A 499 10.44 7.87 8.32
N TYR A 500 9.69 7.54 9.37
CA TYR A 500 8.38 8.17 9.61
C TYR A 500 8.53 9.65 9.99
N TYR A 501 9.52 9.97 10.83
CA TYR A 501 9.81 11.34 11.21
C TYR A 501 10.24 12.22 10.02
N ASP A 502 11.17 11.74 9.18
CA ASP A 502 11.63 12.47 8.00
C ASP A 502 10.52 12.61 6.94
N SER A 503 9.69 11.57 6.74
CA SER A 503 8.49 11.64 5.88
C SER A 503 7.46 12.66 6.40
N ALA A 504 7.33 12.82 7.73
CA ALA A 504 6.46 13.84 8.31
C ALA A 504 6.97 15.27 8.04
N LEU A 505 8.29 15.52 7.96
CA LEU A 505 8.82 16.85 7.64
C LEU A 505 8.44 17.30 6.21
N VAL A 506 8.43 16.37 5.25
CA VAL A 506 8.01 16.60 3.86
C VAL A 506 6.56 16.19 3.61
N CYS A 507 5.69 16.28 4.64
CA CYS A 507 4.33 15.72 4.62
C CYS A 507 3.50 16.13 3.39
N GLN A 508 3.10 15.11 2.64
CA GLN A 508 2.35 15.26 1.38
C GLN A 508 0.86 15.57 1.59
N PHE A 509 0.35 15.50 2.84
CA PHE A 509 -1.07 15.66 3.17
C PHE A 509 -1.49 17.09 3.58
N GLY A 510 -0.69 18.11 3.24
CA GLY A 510 -1.05 19.53 3.38
C GLY A 510 -0.88 20.14 4.79
N SER A 511 -0.35 19.38 5.74
CA SER A 511 0.07 19.89 7.05
C SER A 511 1.56 20.15 7.07
N ASN A 512 1.97 21.38 7.38
CA ASN A 512 3.38 21.69 7.58
C ASN A 512 3.82 21.26 8.99
N HIS A 513 4.56 20.15 9.08
CA HIS A 513 5.14 19.66 10.33
C HIS A 513 6.57 20.14 10.57
N SER A 514 7.18 20.94 9.67
CA SER A 514 8.52 21.47 9.86
C SER A 514 8.52 22.86 10.52
N GLY A 515 9.60 23.16 11.24
CA GLY A 515 9.87 24.44 11.87
C GLY A 515 11.37 24.72 11.91
N THR A 516 11.74 25.98 11.69
CA THR A 516 13.14 26.41 11.58
C THR A 516 13.53 27.41 12.67
N TYR A 517 14.77 27.32 13.15
CA TYR A 517 15.33 28.23 14.14
C TYR A 517 16.80 28.53 13.85
N LYS A 518 17.16 29.82 13.83
CA LYS A 518 18.55 30.28 13.75
C LYS A 518 19.03 30.74 15.11
N ASP A 519 20.10 30.12 15.61
CA ASP A 519 20.64 30.40 16.95
C ASP A 519 21.54 31.64 17.00
N SER A 520 22.04 31.96 18.20
CA SER A 520 22.88 33.14 18.44
C SER A 520 24.25 33.12 17.75
N GLN A 521 24.73 31.96 17.30
CA GLN A 521 25.96 31.80 16.52
C GLN A 521 25.71 31.85 15.01
N GLY A 522 24.43 31.80 14.60
CA GLY A 522 24.00 31.83 13.20
C GLY A 522 23.72 30.45 12.62
N THR A 523 23.89 29.37 13.39
CA THR A 523 23.56 28.01 12.95
C THR A 523 22.05 27.86 12.77
N SER A 524 21.66 27.29 11.64
CA SER A 524 20.29 26.91 11.30
C SER A 524 19.96 25.55 11.91
N TRP A 525 18.74 25.40 12.42
CA TRP A 525 18.21 24.15 12.95
C TRP A 525 16.81 23.93 12.36
N GLU A 526 16.53 22.73 11.89
CA GLU A 526 15.22 22.37 11.32
C GLU A 526 14.76 20.98 11.78
N GLY A 527 13.45 20.87 12.00
CA GLY A 527 12.75 19.63 12.32
C GLY A 527 11.34 19.91 12.84
N MET A 528 10.80 19.01 13.64
CA MET A 528 9.40 19.04 14.04
C MET A 528 9.15 19.90 15.30
N PRO A 529 8.17 20.82 15.29
CA PRO A 529 7.69 21.49 16.50
C PRO A 529 7.23 20.47 17.56
N LEU A 530 7.71 20.61 18.79
CA LEU A 530 7.54 19.65 19.88
C LEU A 530 6.07 19.30 20.18
N TRP A 531 5.15 20.23 19.91
CA TRP A 531 3.74 20.04 20.18
C TRP A 531 3.08 18.99 19.27
N PHE A 532 3.56 18.76 18.05
CA PHE A 532 3.07 17.65 17.20
C PHE A 532 3.36 16.30 17.87
N LEU A 533 4.59 16.10 18.34
CA LEU A 533 5.03 14.89 19.04
C LEU A 533 4.32 14.67 20.37
N CYS A 534 3.87 15.75 21.02
CA CYS A 534 3.04 15.64 22.22
C CYS A 534 1.63 15.16 21.90
N GLY A 535 1.01 15.70 20.83
CA GLY A 535 -0.33 15.29 20.39
C GLY A 535 -0.39 13.82 19.96
N PHE A 536 0.68 13.31 19.36
CA PHE A 536 0.84 11.90 18.98
C PHE A 536 0.61 10.90 20.13
N VAL A 537 0.69 11.35 21.39
CA VAL A 537 0.55 10.51 22.60
C VAL A 537 -0.27 11.11 23.74
N ASP A 538 -0.84 12.33 23.63
CA ASP A 538 -1.58 12.95 24.74
C ASP A 538 -3.05 12.48 24.87
N ASP A 539 -3.64 11.94 23.80
CA ASP A 539 -4.78 11.03 23.87
C ASP A 539 -4.68 9.84 22.86
N ALA A 540 -5.77 9.49 22.18
CA ALA A 540 -5.86 8.40 21.20
C ALA A 540 -5.94 8.91 19.74
N ASP A 541 -6.19 10.20 19.51
CA ASP A 541 -6.11 10.83 18.18
C ASP A 541 -4.66 11.21 17.90
N GLN A 542 -3.91 10.29 17.30
CA GLN A 542 -2.48 10.49 17.10
C GLN A 542 -2.13 11.43 15.93
N HIS A 543 -3.05 11.64 14.98
CA HIS A 543 -2.69 12.21 13.66
C HIS A 543 -3.80 12.99 12.92
N SER A 544 -4.88 13.44 13.58
CA SER A 544 -5.80 14.41 12.99
C SER A 544 -5.36 15.88 13.20
N ASN A 545 -6.06 16.81 12.56
CA ASN A 545 -5.94 18.26 12.82
C ASN A 545 -6.10 18.65 14.31
N ASN A 546 -6.78 17.80 15.09
CA ASN A 546 -7.05 18.01 16.51
C ASN A 546 -6.14 17.17 17.44
N ALA A 547 -5.19 16.39 16.90
CA ALA A 547 -4.37 15.43 17.65
C ALA A 547 -3.66 16.01 18.88
N PHE A 548 -3.30 17.30 18.89
CA PHE A 548 -2.81 17.93 20.11
C PHE A 548 -3.97 18.30 21.05
N ASN A 549 -4.13 17.57 22.16
CA ASN A 549 -5.20 17.78 23.12
C ASN A 549 -5.05 19.09 23.91
N GLU A 550 -5.54 20.17 23.29
CA GLU A 550 -5.48 21.52 23.84
C GLU A 550 -6.18 21.68 25.19
N SER A 551 -7.17 20.84 25.51
CA SER A 551 -7.90 20.87 26.79
C SER A 551 -7.07 20.27 27.92
N LEU A 552 -6.40 19.15 27.64
CA LEU A 552 -5.47 18.49 28.55
C LEU A 552 -4.21 19.34 28.76
N ALA A 553 -3.68 19.93 27.69
CA ALA A 553 -2.55 20.86 27.77
C ALA A 553 -2.88 22.15 28.56
N ASN A 554 -4.11 22.68 28.46
CA ASN A 554 -4.60 23.77 29.31
C ASN A 554 -4.78 23.35 30.78
N SER A 555 -5.15 22.08 31.02
CA SER A 555 -5.37 21.54 32.37
C SER A 555 -4.06 21.29 33.12
N GLY A 556 -2.99 20.95 32.37
CA GLY A 556 -1.62 20.99 32.83
C GLY A 556 -0.93 19.64 32.98
N TYR A 557 0.15 19.44 32.23
CA TYR A 557 1.09 18.33 32.38
C TYR A 557 2.54 18.80 32.15
N LYS A 558 3.52 18.01 32.60
CA LYS A 558 4.94 18.16 32.29
C LYS A 558 5.30 17.34 31.06
N ILE A 559 5.91 17.99 30.07
CA ILE A 559 6.61 17.35 28.96
C ILE A 559 8.07 17.18 29.38
N ILE A 560 8.57 15.95 29.44
CA ILE A 560 9.94 15.63 29.83
C ILE A 560 10.67 15.09 28.60
N VAL A 561 11.53 15.92 28.02
CA VAL A 561 12.38 15.54 26.89
C VAL A 561 13.73 15.08 27.42
N THR A 562 14.14 13.87 27.03
CA THR A 562 15.32 13.17 27.57
C THR A 562 16.28 12.80 26.44
N GLY A 563 17.56 13.10 26.63
CA GLY A 563 18.65 12.63 25.78
C GLY A 563 19.29 11.34 26.29
N GLU A 564 19.92 10.56 25.40
CA GLU A 564 20.64 9.31 25.73
C GLU A 564 21.67 9.47 26.86
N ASN A 565 22.28 10.66 26.95
CA ASN A 565 23.27 11.00 27.98
C ASN A 565 22.66 11.25 29.37
N GLY A 566 21.34 11.17 29.52
CA GLY A 566 20.60 11.42 30.76
C GLY A 566 20.28 12.90 31.02
N THR A 567 20.59 13.81 30.10
CA THR A 567 20.14 15.21 30.18
C THR A 567 18.64 15.27 29.93
N THR A 568 17.93 16.02 30.78
CA THR A 568 16.48 16.21 30.68
C THR A 568 16.12 17.69 30.68
N LEU A 569 15.19 18.10 29.80
CA LEU A 569 14.45 19.35 29.94
C LEU A 569 13.00 19.03 30.28
N THR A 570 12.43 19.78 31.23
CA THR A 570 11.02 19.70 31.60
C THR A 570 10.34 20.99 31.19
N ILE A 571 9.29 20.88 30.37
CA ILE A 571 8.49 21.99 29.83
C ILE A 571 7.05 21.81 30.33
N ASP A 572 6.35 22.90 30.61
CA ASP A 572 4.94 22.85 30.98
C ASP A 572 4.07 22.82 29.71
N SER A 573 3.03 21.99 29.70
CA SER A 573 2.16 21.81 28.54
C SER A 573 1.55 23.11 27.99
N GLY A 574 1.29 24.08 28.88
CA GLY A 574 0.82 25.41 28.51
C GLY A 574 1.85 26.28 27.80
N ASP A 575 3.15 26.05 28.02
CA ASP A 575 4.24 26.74 27.32
C ASP A 575 4.50 26.12 25.94
N ALA A 576 4.40 24.79 25.81
CA ALA A 576 4.60 24.08 24.54
C ALA A 576 3.40 24.15 23.59
N LYS A 577 2.19 24.35 24.12
CA LYS A 577 0.93 24.35 23.36
C LYS A 577 0.99 25.25 22.12
N ARG A 578 0.95 24.61 20.93
CA ARG A 578 1.01 25.27 19.60
C ARG A 578 2.16 26.30 19.51
N ASN A 579 3.29 26.01 20.17
CA ASN A 579 4.44 26.90 20.25
C ASN A 579 5.62 26.36 19.44
N ASP A 580 5.81 26.94 18.26
CA ASP A 580 6.88 26.58 17.32
C ASP A 580 8.27 27.05 17.79
N GLY A 581 8.36 27.68 18.97
CA GLY A 581 9.61 28.00 19.65
C GLY A 581 10.32 26.79 20.27
N TYR A 582 9.68 25.62 20.33
CA TYR A 582 10.29 24.34 20.70
C TYR A 582 10.37 23.44 19.47
N ILE A 583 11.57 23.22 18.93
CA ILE A 583 11.81 22.39 17.75
C ILE A 583 12.68 21.22 18.15
N LEU A 584 12.21 20.00 17.88
CA LEU A 584 13.08 18.84 17.85
C LEU A 584 13.71 18.80 16.46
N ALA A 585 15.02 19.02 16.34
CA ALA A 585 15.70 19.16 15.05
C ALA A 585 16.46 17.88 14.67
N SER A 586 16.38 17.50 13.39
CA SER A 586 17.20 16.47 12.73
C SER A 586 18.16 17.07 11.68
N ILE A 587 17.94 18.32 11.28
CA ILE A 587 18.70 19.04 10.26
C ILE A 587 19.42 20.23 10.93
N LYS A 588 20.66 20.47 10.50
CA LYS A 588 21.56 21.50 11.01
C LYS A 588 22.35 22.12 9.87
N ASP A 589 22.28 23.45 9.75
CA ASP A 589 22.89 24.20 8.64
C ASP A 589 22.57 23.58 7.26
N ASP A 590 21.29 23.25 7.07
CA ASP A 590 20.68 22.68 5.87
C ASP A 590 21.28 21.31 5.45
N ILE A 591 21.89 20.58 6.40
CA ILE A 591 22.41 19.22 6.25
C ILE A 591 21.81 18.34 7.36
N ILE A 592 21.42 17.10 7.04
CA ILE A 592 21.02 16.13 8.07
C ILE A 592 22.16 15.95 9.09
N ILE A 593 21.83 15.99 10.39
CA ILE A 593 22.82 15.82 11.46
C ILE A 593 23.51 14.47 11.27
N GLN A 594 24.84 14.48 11.17
CA GLN A 594 25.64 13.27 10.91
C GLN A 594 25.88 12.47 12.20
N ALA A 595 26.04 11.15 12.09
CA ALA A 595 26.18 10.24 13.25
C ALA A 595 27.40 10.51 14.16
N ASP A 596 28.40 11.27 13.68
CA ASP A 596 29.55 11.72 14.45
C ASP A 596 29.37 13.11 15.12
N ASP A 597 28.30 13.85 14.79
CA ASP A 597 27.93 15.09 15.49
C ASP A 597 27.35 14.76 16.89
N PRO A 598 27.76 15.47 17.97
CA PRO A 598 27.21 15.27 19.30
C PRO A 598 25.68 15.44 19.42
N SER A 599 25.03 16.10 18.47
CA SER A 599 23.59 16.35 18.44
C SER A 599 22.77 15.16 17.91
N TRP A 600 23.40 14.19 17.21
CA TRP A 600 22.72 13.06 16.57
C TRP A 600 22.03 12.12 17.58
N PRO A 601 20.82 11.60 17.29
CA PRO A 601 20.04 11.82 16.06
C PRO A 601 19.19 13.08 16.08
N LEU A 602 18.68 13.46 17.25
CA LEU A 602 17.75 14.57 17.44
C LEU A 602 18.23 15.51 18.54
N VAL A 603 17.99 16.81 18.36
CA VAL A 603 18.27 17.84 19.37
C VAL A 603 17.05 18.73 19.62
N LEU A 604 16.64 18.85 20.89
CA LEU A 604 15.64 19.85 21.25
C LEU A 604 16.31 21.22 21.33
N THR A 605 15.85 22.14 20.48
CA THR A 605 16.35 23.52 20.32
C THR A 605 15.17 24.46 20.03
N GLY A 606 15.43 25.70 19.64
CA GLY A 606 14.39 26.69 19.30
C GLY A 606 14.40 27.93 20.18
N SER A 607 13.61 28.93 19.79
CA SER A 607 13.58 30.24 20.48
C SER A 607 13.04 30.22 21.91
N ALA A 608 12.35 29.14 22.32
CA ALA A 608 11.85 28.92 23.68
C ALA A 608 12.75 27.98 24.51
N VAL A 609 13.83 27.44 23.93
CA VAL A 609 14.79 26.54 24.61
C VAL A 609 15.99 27.35 25.09
N SER A 610 16.26 27.33 26.39
CA SER A 610 17.39 28.06 26.99
C SER A 610 18.73 27.33 26.87
N GLU A 611 18.72 26.00 26.95
CA GLU A 611 19.88 25.12 26.79
C GLU A 611 19.41 23.88 26.01
N PRO A 612 20.04 23.51 24.88
CA PRO A 612 19.59 22.38 24.06
C PRO A 612 19.68 21.02 24.77
N VAL A 613 18.74 20.12 24.46
CA VAL A 613 18.85 18.70 24.85
C VAL A 613 19.39 17.93 23.66
N LEU A 614 20.64 17.46 23.74
CA LEU A 614 21.28 16.67 22.68
C LEU A 614 20.89 15.19 22.77
N LYS A 615 20.92 14.48 21.63
CA LYS A 615 20.67 13.03 21.53
C LYS A 615 19.31 12.60 22.09
N VAL A 616 18.27 13.38 21.80
CA VAL A 616 16.91 13.09 22.27
C VAL A 616 16.46 11.75 21.73
N ASN A 617 16.09 10.84 22.63
CA ASN A 617 15.54 9.53 22.30
C ASN A 617 14.21 9.24 23.01
N LYS A 618 13.75 10.15 23.86
CA LYS A 618 12.55 9.94 24.68
C LYS A 618 11.83 11.24 25.03
N ILE A 619 10.51 11.24 24.88
CA ILE A 619 9.58 12.26 25.39
C ILE A 619 8.54 11.57 26.27
N GLN A 620 8.29 12.11 27.47
CA GLN A 620 7.24 11.62 28.37
C GLN A 620 6.31 12.73 28.82
N LEU A 621 5.00 12.48 28.84
CA LEU A 621 4.00 13.40 29.36
C LEU A 621 3.54 12.89 30.73
N LYS A 622 3.67 13.72 31.77
CA LYS A 622 3.37 13.35 33.17
C LYS A 622 2.49 14.40 33.85
N PRO A 623 1.59 14.00 34.77
CA PRO A 623 0.80 14.96 35.53
C PRO A 623 1.70 15.87 36.37
N PHE A 624 1.17 17.04 36.75
CA PHE A 624 1.79 17.85 37.81
C PHE A 624 1.75 17.11 39.16
N GLU A 625 2.78 17.28 39.99
CA GLU A 625 2.87 16.76 41.37
C GLU A 625 2.04 17.58 42.38
#